data_AF-A0A7S4EHD1-F1
#
_entry.id   AF-A0A7S4EHD1-F1
#
_cell.length_a   1.000
_cell.length_b   1.000
_cell.length_c   1.000
_cell.angle_alpha   90.00
_cell.angle_beta   90.00
_cell.angle_gamma   90.00
#
_symmetry.space_group_name_H-M   'P 1'
#
loop_
_entity.id
_entity.type
_entity.pdbx_description
1 polymer ?
#
loop_
_entity_poly.entity_id
_entity_poly.type
_entity_poly.pdbx_seq_one_letter_code
_entity_poly.pdbx_strand_id
1 'polypeptide(L)'
;MILPFPPIAAEVALAATLLLNSIIVPETTQTMHYEFGNGSVQIDYPMEFPGVTLVEPKFLGAGGGGSVWTMKANANTNINNDRRINNIHKNVVVKISWPRSTDSVRNECDILRAMERQGVTGVERCLGSMDYKYDPNRVVIAMEPLVEDDDTSSLGDLTPEIALRSAIQLGKIMAQMIAANVVTTDIQPLISKSTGEVLLIDMTEAKLLNPDRFIAEGDKLLINAFCTEVLGLIPDSLLDKTSESFLKELHRIETETGERINGEIKEILRDLPITGVEKLL
;
A
#
# COMPACT_ATOMS: atom_id res chain seq x y z
N MET A 1 7.24 -61.11 78.53
CA MET A 1 8.69 -61.42 78.41
C MET A 1 9.11 -60.96 77.02
N ILE A 2 10.06 -60.01 76.95
CA ILE A 2 10.79 -59.51 75.75
C ILE A 2 9.99 -58.62 74.75
N LEU A 3 10.34 -57.32 74.75
CA LEU A 3 10.16 -56.28 73.70
C LEU A 3 11.07 -56.59 72.48
N PRO A 4 10.90 -56.08 71.21
CA PRO A 4 10.79 -54.64 70.87
C PRO A 4 10.10 -54.22 69.52
N PHE A 5 10.05 -52.90 69.30
CA PHE A 5 9.69 -52.04 68.12
C PHE A 5 10.38 -52.38 66.77
N PRO A 6 10.19 -51.63 65.64
CA PRO A 6 9.01 -51.04 64.91
C PRO A 6 9.07 -51.42 63.38
N PRO A 7 8.38 -50.83 62.35
CA PRO A 7 8.60 -49.44 61.88
C PRO A 7 7.38 -48.70 61.23
N ILE A 8 7.40 -47.37 61.38
CA ILE A 8 7.26 -46.32 60.34
C ILE A 8 6.33 -46.65 59.15
N ALA A 9 5.13 -46.08 59.15
CA ALA A 9 4.34 -45.89 57.93
C ALA A 9 4.88 -44.66 57.20
N ALA A 10 5.66 -44.89 56.15
CA ALA A 10 6.08 -43.86 55.21
C ALA A 10 4.94 -43.59 54.22
N GLU A 11 4.62 -42.31 54.05
CA GLU A 11 3.86 -41.79 52.91
C GLU A 11 4.57 -42.17 51.60
N VAL A 12 3.81 -42.69 50.64
CA VAL A 12 4.14 -42.53 49.22
C VAL A 12 2.87 -42.07 48.52
N ALA A 13 2.64 -40.76 48.55
CA ALA A 13 1.76 -40.12 47.59
C ALA A 13 2.43 -40.21 46.22
N LEU A 14 1.85 -40.99 45.32
CA LEU A 14 2.27 -41.06 43.93
C LEU A 14 1.83 -39.76 43.23
N ALA A 15 2.65 -38.72 43.33
CA ALA A 15 2.50 -37.52 42.51
C ALA A 15 2.92 -37.89 41.08
N ALA A 16 1.93 -38.19 40.24
CA ALA A 16 2.11 -38.27 38.80
C ALA A 16 2.32 -36.85 38.27
N THR A 17 3.57 -36.42 38.19
CA THR A 17 3.95 -35.19 37.49
C THR A 17 3.77 -35.42 36.00
N LEU A 18 2.56 -35.18 35.50
CA LEU A 18 2.33 -34.98 34.07
C LEU A 18 3.05 -33.68 33.68
N LEU A 19 4.29 -33.82 33.24
CA LEU A 19 4.95 -32.83 32.39
C LEU A 19 4.14 -32.77 31.10
N LEU A 20 3.14 -31.89 31.06
CA LEU A 20 2.58 -31.33 29.84
C LEU A 20 3.70 -30.52 29.17
N ASN A 21 4.63 -31.22 28.53
CA ASN A 21 5.29 -30.66 27.37
C ASN A 21 4.19 -30.49 26.34
N SER A 22 3.64 -29.28 26.25
CA SER A 22 2.91 -28.85 25.07
C SER A 22 3.81 -29.15 23.88
N ILE A 23 3.51 -30.24 23.17
CA ILE A 23 4.09 -30.51 21.87
C ILE A 23 3.58 -29.36 21.02
N ILE A 24 4.42 -28.36 20.82
CA ILE A 24 4.24 -27.37 19.77
C ILE A 24 4.35 -28.20 18.49
N VAL A 25 3.20 -28.61 17.96
CA VAL A 25 3.14 -29.19 16.62
C VAL A 25 3.59 -28.04 15.71
N PRO A 26 4.73 -28.15 15.00
CA PRO A 26 5.08 -27.13 14.02
C PRO A 26 3.93 -27.09 13.01
N GLU A 27 3.29 -25.93 12.86
CA GLU A 27 2.32 -25.72 11.80
C GLU A 27 3.03 -26.05 10.48
N THR A 28 2.63 -27.16 9.85
CA THR A 28 3.21 -27.59 8.58
C THR A 28 2.88 -26.55 7.53
N THR A 29 3.89 -25.83 7.06
CA THR A 29 3.77 -24.92 5.92
C THR A 29 3.23 -25.69 4.71
N GLN A 30 2.10 -25.25 4.18
CA GLN A 30 1.54 -25.76 2.93
C GLN A 30 1.90 -24.80 1.80
N THR A 31 2.49 -25.31 0.71
CA THR A 31 2.75 -24.51 -0.49
C THR A 31 1.63 -24.74 -1.51
N MET A 32 0.95 -23.66 -1.90
CA MET A 32 -0.06 -23.66 -2.96
C MET A 32 0.59 -23.28 -4.29
N HIS A 33 0.15 -23.92 -5.38
CA HIS A 33 0.69 -23.72 -6.73
C HIS A 33 -0.39 -23.20 -7.67
N TYR A 34 -0.05 -22.16 -8.42
CA TYR A 34 -0.93 -21.50 -9.38
C TYR A 34 -0.19 -21.32 -10.70
N GLU A 35 -0.89 -21.54 -11.80
CA GLU A 35 -0.36 -21.38 -13.15
C GLU A 35 -1.06 -20.22 -13.86
N PHE A 36 -0.27 -19.27 -14.35
CA PHE A 36 -0.74 -18.13 -15.13
C PHE A 36 -0.03 -18.10 -16.48
N GLY A 37 -0.60 -17.41 -17.46
CA GLY A 37 0.03 -17.25 -18.79
C GLY A 37 1.43 -16.61 -18.75
N ASN A 38 1.73 -15.86 -17.68
CA ASN A 38 2.99 -15.14 -17.50
C ASN A 38 3.99 -15.87 -16.57
N GLY A 39 3.65 -17.09 -16.11
CA GLY A 39 4.48 -17.90 -15.25
C GLY A 39 3.73 -18.46 -14.04
N SER A 40 4.36 -19.43 -13.37
CA SER A 40 3.81 -20.06 -12.18
C SER A 40 4.03 -19.20 -10.93
N VAL A 41 3.16 -19.35 -9.94
CA VAL A 41 3.26 -18.70 -8.63
C VAL A 41 3.00 -19.75 -7.56
N GLN A 42 3.93 -19.83 -6.62
CA GLN A 42 3.87 -20.61 -5.39
C GLN A 42 3.73 -19.70 -4.17
N ILE A 43 2.81 -20.00 -3.27
CA ILE A 43 2.58 -19.23 -2.03
C ILE A 43 2.55 -20.19 -0.85
N ASP A 44 3.33 -19.87 0.18
CA ASP A 44 3.35 -20.60 1.44
C ASP A 44 2.16 -20.18 2.32
N TYR A 45 1.63 -21.13 3.09
CA TYR A 45 0.65 -20.90 4.13
C TYR A 45 1.11 -21.56 5.43
N PRO A 46 1.41 -20.78 6.49
CA PRO A 46 1.55 -19.33 6.49
C PRO A 46 2.74 -18.85 5.61
N MET A 47 2.65 -17.62 5.10
CA MET A 47 3.74 -16.95 4.40
C MET A 47 4.50 -16.04 5.38
N GLU A 48 5.80 -16.26 5.52
CA GLU A 48 6.66 -15.35 6.27
C GLU A 48 7.03 -14.14 5.42
N PHE A 49 6.78 -12.94 5.95
CA PHE A 49 7.15 -11.67 5.35
C PHE A 49 7.86 -10.80 6.39
N PRO A 50 8.76 -9.87 6.01
CA PRO A 50 9.47 -9.04 7.00
C PRO A 50 8.55 -8.38 8.03
N GLY A 51 8.66 -8.82 9.29
CA GLY A 51 7.90 -8.28 10.42
C GLY A 51 6.44 -8.73 10.55
N VAL A 52 5.93 -9.56 9.64
CA VAL A 52 4.53 -10.03 9.64
C VAL A 52 4.40 -11.44 9.07
N THR A 53 3.66 -12.31 9.74
CA THR A 53 3.24 -13.59 9.17
C THR A 53 1.88 -13.41 8.50
N LEU A 54 1.80 -13.73 7.21
CA LEU A 54 0.61 -13.56 6.37
C LEU A 54 -0.11 -14.89 6.17
N VAL A 55 -1.43 -14.89 6.33
CA VAL A 55 -2.28 -16.08 6.22
C VAL A 55 -3.47 -15.83 5.28
N GLU A 56 -4.16 -16.90 4.90
CA GLU A 56 -5.40 -16.89 4.11
C GLU A 56 -5.27 -16.17 2.76
N PRO A 57 -4.35 -16.61 1.87
CA PRO A 57 -4.23 -15.97 0.56
C PRO A 57 -5.48 -16.15 -0.27
N LYS A 58 -6.00 -15.04 -0.78
CA LYS A 58 -7.06 -14.98 -1.78
C LYS A 58 -6.54 -14.22 -2.99
N PHE A 59 -6.64 -14.83 -4.15
CA PHE A 59 -6.25 -14.21 -5.42
C PHE A 59 -7.17 -13.02 -5.73
N LEU A 60 -6.58 -11.87 -6.08
CA LEU A 60 -7.31 -10.67 -6.50
C LEU A 60 -7.23 -10.47 -8.01
N GLY A 61 -6.07 -10.71 -8.61
CA GLY A 61 -5.90 -10.51 -10.04
C GLY A 61 -4.46 -10.72 -10.52
N ALA A 62 -4.29 -10.68 -11.84
CA ALA A 62 -2.98 -10.78 -12.47
C ALA A 62 -2.93 -9.80 -13.66
N GLY A 63 -1.86 -9.00 -13.74
CA GLY A 63 -1.69 -7.96 -14.75
C GLY A 63 -0.28 -7.94 -15.35
N GLY A 64 0.11 -6.83 -15.97
CA GLY A 64 1.44 -6.66 -16.56
C GLY A 64 2.59 -6.70 -15.56
N GLY A 65 2.35 -6.26 -14.32
CA GLY A 65 3.35 -6.20 -13.24
C GLY A 65 3.54 -7.50 -12.46
N GLY A 66 2.48 -8.30 -12.27
CA GLY A 66 2.54 -9.48 -11.43
C GLY A 66 1.18 -10.11 -11.12
N SER A 67 1.17 -11.05 -10.18
CA SER A 67 -0.03 -11.57 -9.53
C SER A 67 -0.25 -10.86 -8.20
N VAL A 68 -1.49 -10.50 -7.90
CA VAL A 68 -1.92 -9.77 -6.71
C VAL A 68 -2.83 -10.64 -5.86
N TRP A 69 -2.59 -10.62 -4.57
CA TRP A 69 -3.25 -11.45 -3.56
C TRP A 69 -3.65 -10.58 -2.38
N THR A 70 -4.73 -10.92 -1.69
CA THR A 70 -4.97 -10.45 -0.33
C THR A 70 -4.60 -11.53 0.68
N MET A 71 -4.02 -11.13 1.80
CA MET A 71 -3.71 -11.99 2.94
C MET A 71 -4.04 -11.26 4.24
N LYS A 72 -4.31 -11.99 5.31
CA LYS A 72 -4.48 -11.42 6.65
C LYS A 72 -3.15 -11.40 7.38
N ALA A 73 -2.83 -10.27 8.00
CA ALA A 73 -1.75 -10.22 8.99
C ALA A 73 -2.14 -11.02 10.25
N ASN A 74 -1.29 -11.96 10.65
CA ASN A 74 -1.47 -12.70 11.89
C ASN A 74 -1.19 -11.79 13.09
N ALA A 75 -2.15 -11.70 14.03
CA ALA A 75 -2.12 -10.80 15.18
C ALA A 75 -1.00 -11.09 16.19
N ASN A 76 -0.35 -12.27 16.10
CA ASN A 76 0.76 -12.65 16.98
C ASN A 76 2.11 -12.06 16.56
N THR A 77 2.17 -11.31 15.46
CA THR A 77 3.41 -10.67 15.01
C THR A 77 3.57 -9.30 15.66
N ASN A 78 4.65 -9.13 16.44
CA ASN A 78 5.04 -7.87 17.08
C ASN A 78 5.40 -6.82 16.01
N ILE A 79 4.40 -6.11 15.49
CA ILE A 79 4.62 -4.88 14.74
C ILE A 79 5.09 -3.83 15.75
N ASN A 80 6.41 -3.64 15.83
CA ASN A 80 7.01 -2.64 16.71
C ASN A 80 6.48 -1.23 16.36
N ASN A 81 5.96 -0.56 17.39
CA ASN A 81 5.95 0.90 17.60
C ASN A 81 5.00 1.80 16.79
N ASP A 82 3.82 1.34 16.38
CA ASP A 82 2.69 2.26 16.24
C ASP A 82 1.58 1.93 17.25
N ARG A 83 1.58 2.69 18.34
CA ARG A 83 0.62 2.57 19.45
C ARG A 83 -0.78 2.95 18.95
N ARG A 84 -1.51 2.02 18.31
CA ARG A 84 -2.99 2.00 18.16
C ARG A 84 -3.47 0.85 17.26
N ILE A 85 -3.17 -0.42 17.56
CA ILE A 85 -3.88 -1.52 16.90
C ILE A 85 -4.31 -2.54 17.96
N ASN A 86 -5.57 -2.42 18.39
CA ASN A 86 -6.33 -3.53 18.94
C ASN A 86 -6.38 -4.65 17.89
N ASN A 87 -6.30 -5.92 18.31
CA ASN A 87 -6.47 -7.20 17.60
C ASN A 87 -7.37 -7.22 16.33
N ILE A 88 -7.07 -6.44 15.30
CA ILE A 88 -7.75 -6.43 14.02
C ILE A 88 -6.77 -7.04 13.03
N HIS A 89 -7.14 -8.21 12.50
CA HIS A 89 -6.50 -8.76 11.31
C HIS A 89 -6.61 -7.71 10.20
N LYS A 90 -5.50 -7.03 9.90
CA LYS A 90 -5.44 -6.13 8.76
C LYS A 90 -5.28 -6.96 7.50
N ASN A 91 -6.13 -6.69 6.51
CA ASN A 91 -5.95 -7.23 5.16
C ASN A 91 -4.78 -6.49 4.50
N VAL A 92 -3.87 -7.28 3.94
CA VAL A 92 -2.65 -6.84 3.26
C VAL A 92 -2.76 -7.27 1.80
N VAL A 93 -2.35 -6.40 0.89
CA VAL A 93 -2.18 -6.72 -0.53
C VAL A 93 -0.76 -7.23 -0.73
N VAL A 94 -0.60 -8.40 -1.33
CA VAL A 94 0.69 -9.00 -1.68
C VAL A 94 0.79 -9.09 -3.20
N LYS A 95 1.81 -8.44 -3.77
CA LYS A 95 2.09 -8.45 -5.21
C LYS A 95 3.39 -9.21 -5.45
N ILE A 96 3.31 -10.26 -6.26
CA ILE A 96 4.45 -11.07 -6.69
C ILE A 96 4.73 -10.73 -8.14
N SER A 97 5.89 -10.15 -8.42
CA SER A 97 6.24 -9.65 -9.76
C SER A 97 6.29 -10.76 -10.80
N TRP A 98 6.15 -10.44 -12.08
CA TRP A 98 6.70 -11.30 -13.14
C TRP A 98 8.22 -11.07 -13.28
N PRO A 99 9.01 -12.03 -13.81
CA PRO A 99 10.46 -11.84 -13.97
C PRO A 99 10.84 -10.57 -14.72
N ARG A 100 10.07 -10.20 -15.75
CA ARG A 100 10.30 -8.98 -16.56
C ARG A 100 9.89 -7.67 -15.88
N SER A 101 9.15 -7.75 -14.78
CA SER A 101 8.53 -6.60 -14.10
C SER A 101 9.12 -6.39 -12.70
N THR A 102 10.16 -7.14 -12.34
CA THR A 102 10.75 -7.14 -10.99
C THR A 102 11.24 -5.77 -10.55
N ASP A 103 11.96 -5.05 -11.42
CA ASP A 103 12.48 -3.73 -11.06
C ASP A 103 11.37 -2.69 -10.90
N SER A 104 10.33 -2.77 -11.75
CA SER A 104 9.16 -1.89 -11.66
C SER A 104 8.35 -2.15 -10.38
N VAL A 105 8.10 -3.41 -10.02
CA VAL A 105 7.41 -3.76 -8.75
C VAL A 105 8.27 -3.43 -7.53
N ARG A 106 9.61 -3.54 -7.63
CA ARG A 106 10.50 -3.10 -6.55
C ARG A 106 10.43 -1.58 -6.38
N ASN A 107 10.50 -0.85 -7.51
CA ASN A 107 10.39 0.61 -7.55
C ASN A 107 9.06 1.11 -6.98
N GLU A 108 7.95 0.43 -7.26
CA GLU A 108 6.62 0.73 -6.68
C GLU A 108 6.70 0.88 -5.16
N CYS A 109 7.28 -0.10 -4.46
CA CYS A 109 7.43 -0.02 -2.99
C CYS A 109 8.31 1.16 -2.54
N ASP A 110 9.37 1.47 -3.27
CA ASP A 110 10.26 2.59 -2.95
C ASP A 110 9.57 3.94 -3.15
N ILE A 111 8.76 4.09 -4.21
CA ILE A 111 7.93 5.27 -4.47
C ILE A 111 6.85 5.43 -3.39
N LEU A 112 6.13 4.36 -3.04
CA LEU A 112 5.12 4.40 -1.97
C LEU A 112 5.74 4.85 -0.64
N ARG A 113 6.94 4.38 -0.30
CA ARG A 113 7.67 4.83 0.91
C ARG A 113 8.13 6.28 0.82
N ALA A 114 8.55 6.74 -0.36
CA ALA A 114 8.90 8.14 -0.56
C ALA A 114 7.68 9.04 -0.35
N MET A 115 6.54 8.69 -0.95
CA MET A 115 5.26 9.37 -0.78
C MET A 115 4.79 9.39 0.68
N GLU A 116 4.89 8.27 1.39
CA GLU A 116 4.53 8.18 2.81
C GLU A 116 5.37 9.13 3.67
N ARG A 117 6.70 9.20 3.46
CA ARG A 117 7.59 10.12 4.18
C ARG A 117 7.24 11.59 3.93
N GLN A 118 6.70 11.89 2.75
CA GLN A 118 6.24 13.21 2.35
C GLN A 118 4.78 13.49 2.73
N GLY A 119 4.13 12.56 3.45
CA GLY A 119 2.76 12.73 3.93
C GLY A 119 1.70 12.71 2.83
N VAL A 120 1.99 12.11 1.67
CA VAL A 120 0.99 11.88 0.62
C VAL A 120 -0.07 10.91 1.15
N THR A 121 -1.32 11.28 0.97
CA THR A 121 -2.49 10.49 1.36
C THR A 121 -3.24 9.99 0.12
N GLY A 122 -4.15 9.03 0.29
CA GLY A 122 -4.93 8.49 -0.83
C GLY A 122 -4.10 7.66 -1.83
N VAL A 123 -3.01 7.08 -1.36
CA VAL A 123 -2.16 6.11 -2.06
C VAL A 123 -1.92 4.91 -1.15
N GLU A 124 -1.58 3.76 -1.73
CA GLU A 124 -1.13 2.61 -0.94
C GLU A 124 0.13 2.92 -0.11
N ARG A 125 0.35 2.17 0.96
CA ARG A 125 1.54 2.22 1.81
C ARG A 125 2.28 0.90 1.65
N CYS A 126 3.57 0.95 1.31
CA CYS A 126 4.37 -0.26 1.24
C CYS A 126 4.84 -0.71 2.63
N LEU A 127 4.42 -1.90 3.05
CA LEU A 127 4.87 -2.54 4.28
C LEU A 127 6.28 -3.13 4.15
N GLY A 128 6.65 -3.58 2.96
CA GLY A 128 7.92 -4.26 2.74
C GLY A 128 8.13 -4.77 1.33
N SER A 129 9.36 -5.19 1.07
CA SER A 129 9.74 -5.94 -0.13
C SER A 129 10.73 -7.04 0.25
N MET A 130 10.70 -8.16 -0.46
CA MET A 130 11.66 -9.26 -0.32
C MET A 130 11.80 -10.03 -1.64
N ASP A 131 12.91 -10.73 -1.81
CA ASP A 131 13.07 -11.62 -2.97
C ASP A 131 12.08 -12.78 -2.88
N TYR A 132 11.58 -13.20 -4.05
CA TYR A 132 10.63 -14.29 -4.11
C TYR A 132 11.34 -15.63 -3.93
N LYS A 133 10.97 -16.36 -2.85
CA LYS A 133 11.60 -17.62 -2.43
C LYS A 133 11.75 -18.67 -3.53
N TYR A 134 10.81 -18.69 -4.48
CA TYR A 134 10.74 -19.71 -5.52
C TYR A 134 11.39 -19.30 -6.84
N ASP A 135 11.77 -18.03 -7.00
CA ASP A 135 12.52 -17.52 -8.15
C ASP A 135 13.24 -16.22 -7.76
N PRO A 136 14.57 -16.23 -7.63
CA PRO A 136 15.34 -15.08 -7.16
C PRO A 136 15.31 -13.88 -8.13
N ASN A 137 14.81 -14.06 -9.35
CA ASN A 137 14.65 -12.96 -10.31
C ASN A 137 13.34 -12.20 -10.14
N ARG A 138 12.54 -12.54 -9.11
CA ARG A 138 11.24 -11.95 -8.83
C ARG A 138 11.22 -11.36 -7.43
N VAL A 139 10.34 -10.40 -7.21
CA VAL A 139 10.17 -9.71 -5.92
C VAL A 139 8.74 -9.89 -5.43
N VAL A 140 8.58 -9.92 -4.11
CA VAL A 140 7.30 -9.80 -3.42
C VAL A 140 7.27 -8.47 -2.69
N ILE A 141 6.20 -7.70 -2.88
CA ILE A 141 5.92 -6.52 -2.05
C ILE A 141 4.59 -6.71 -1.32
N ALA A 142 4.47 -6.08 -0.15
CA ALA A 142 3.24 -6.08 0.65
C ALA A 142 2.78 -4.64 0.90
N MET A 143 1.49 -4.38 0.78
CA MET A 143 0.90 -3.03 0.77
C MET A 143 -0.41 -2.96 1.55
N GLU A 144 -0.77 -1.78 2.06
CA GLU A 144 -2.05 -1.46 2.70
C GLU A 144 -2.55 -0.05 2.30
N PRO A 145 -3.85 0.27 2.36
CA PRO A 145 -4.97 -0.61 2.69
C PRO A 145 -5.47 -1.40 1.47
N LEU A 146 -6.09 -2.56 1.71
CA LEU A 146 -6.96 -3.20 0.73
C LEU A 146 -8.32 -2.48 0.74
N VAL A 147 -8.84 -2.14 -0.44
CA VAL A 147 -10.25 -1.78 -0.65
C VAL A 147 -10.91 -2.93 -1.39
N GLU A 148 -12.04 -3.42 -0.89
CA GLU A 148 -12.76 -4.54 -1.53
C GLU A 148 -13.54 -4.03 -2.76
N ASP A 149 -13.43 -4.76 -3.89
CA ASP A 149 -13.96 -4.33 -5.20
C ASP A 149 -15.45 -3.99 -5.18
N ASP A 150 -16.26 -4.72 -4.39
CA ASP A 150 -17.71 -4.54 -4.29
C ASP A 150 -18.10 -3.14 -3.76
N ASP A 151 -17.18 -2.48 -3.05
CA ASP A 151 -17.37 -1.15 -2.49
C ASP A 151 -16.80 -0.03 -3.37
N THR A 152 -16.22 -0.36 -4.54
CA THR A 152 -15.56 0.62 -5.43
C THR A 152 -16.33 0.91 -6.71
N SER A 153 -16.19 2.14 -7.24
CA SER A 153 -16.87 2.59 -8.46
C SER A 153 -16.05 3.62 -9.22
N SER A 154 -16.34 3.79 -10.51
CA SER A 154 -15.80 4.89 -11.31
C SER A 154 -16.46 6.21 -10.93
N LEU A 155 -15.73 7.33 -11.10
CA LEU A 155 -16.22 8.66 -10.70
C LEU A 155 -17.56 9.04 -11.36
N GLY A 156 -17.78 8.62 -12.61
CA GLY A 156 -19.00 8.91 -13.38
C GLY A 156 -20.26 8.15 -12.93
N ASP A 157 -20.10 7.06 -12.18
CA ASP A 157 -21.22 6.22 -11.71
C ASP A 157 -21.71 6.61 -10.30
N LEU A 158 -21.01 7.54 -9.66
CA LEU A 158 -21.30 8.00 -8.31
C LEU A 158 -22.44 9.03 -8.30
N THR A 159 -23.11 9.15 -7.15
CA THR A 159 -24.04 10.26 -6.93
C THR A 159 -23.30 11.60 -7.02
N PRO A 160 -23.94 12.70 -7.45
CA PRO A 160 -23.25 13.98 -7.65
C PRO A 160 -22.48 14.48 -6.42
N GLU A 161 -23.00 14.23 -5.22
CA GLU A 161 -22.34 14.61 -3.97
C GLU A 161 -21.05 13.80 -3.74
N ILE A 162 -21.11 12.49 -3.93
CA ILE A 162 -19.96 11.60 -3.74
C ILE A 162 -18.92 11.82 -4.85
N ALA A 163 -19.36 12.03 -6.09
CA ALA A 163 -18.49 12.40 -7.21
C ALA A 163 -17.73 13.70 -6.93
N LEU A 164 -18.39 14.73 -6.42
CA LEU A 164 -17.74 15.99 -6.04
C LEU A 164 -16.68 15.78 -4.95
N ARG A 165 -16.98 15.01 -3.89
CA ARG A 165 -16.00 14.72 -2.82
C ARG A 165 -14.79 13.99 -3.36
N SER A 166 -15.01 12.99 -4.20
CA SER A 166 -13.96 12.16 -4.81
C SER A 166 -13.09 12.99 -5.75
N ALA A 167 -13.69 13.86 -6.57
CA ALA A 167 -12.95 14.77 -7.47
C ALA A 167 -12.09 15.76 -6.67
N ILE A 168 -12.64 16.36 -5.60
CA ILE A 168 -11.88 17.22 -4.67
C ILE A 168 -10.69 16.46 -4.06
N GLN A 169 -10.86 15.19 -3.71
CA GLN A 169 -9.79 14.35 -3.17
C GLN A 169 -8.74 14.01 -4.22
N LEU A 170 -9.12 13.69 -5.46
CA LEU A 170 -8.18 13.51 -6.57
C LEU A 170 -7.29 14.75 -6.77
N GLY A 171 -7.87 15.96 -6.75
CA GLY A 171 -7.10 17.20 -6.82
C GLY A 171 -6.10 17.37 -5.66
N LYS A 172 -6.47 16.95 -4.45
CA LYS A 172 -5.55 16.98 -3.29
C LYS A 172 -4.42 15.97 -3.44
N ILE A 173 -4.74 14.74 -3.84
CA ILE A 173 -3.73 13.68 -4.05
C ILE A 173 -2.75 14.13 -5.14
N MET A 174 -3.25 14.71 -6.24
CA MET A 174 -2.40 15.29 -7.29
C MET A 174 -1.43 16.34 -6.75
N ALA A 175 -1.93 17.29 -5.94
CA ALA A 175 -1.09 18.30 -5.31
C ALA A 175 -0.01 17.69 -4.40
N GLN A 176 -0.40 16.71 -3.57
CA GLN A 176 0.51 16.02 -2.66
C GLN A 176 1.59 15.23 -3.41
N MET A 177 1.23 14.49 -4.46
CA MET A 177 2.18 13.75 -5.27
C MET A 177 3.18 14.68 -5.98
N ILE A 178 2.69 15.77 -6.59
CA ILE A 178 3.58 16.79 -7.19
C ILE A 178 4.54 17.38 -6.16
N ALA A 179 4.05 17.72 -4.97
CA ALA A 179 4.89 18.24 -3.89
C ALA A 179 5.93 17.23 -3.41
N ALA A 180 5.57 15.94 -3.36
CA ALA A 180 6.47 14.84 -3.08
C ALA A 180 7.44 14.53 -4.24
N ASN A 181 7.39 15.29 -5.35
CA ASN A 181 8.14 15.05 -6.58
C ASN A 181 7.85 13.69 -7.21
N VAL A 182 6.64 13.16 -7.05
CA VAL A 182 6.21 11.89 -7.63
C VAL A 182 5.18 12.13 -8.72
N VAL A 183 5.39 11.47 -9.86
CA VAL A 183 4.46 11.45 -11.00
C VAL A 183 4.33 10.03 -11.52
N THR A 184 3.21 9.70 -12.16
CA THR A 184 2.99 8.41 -12.83
C THR A 184 2.23 8.63 -14.14
N THR A 185 2.32 7.68 -15.06
CA THR A 185 1.59 7.67 -16.35
C THR A 185 0.58 6.54 -16.41
N ASP A 186 0.19 6.01 -15.25
CA ASP A 186 -0.87 5.01 -15.16
C ASP A 186 -1.65 5.24 -13.87
N ILE A 187 -2.63 6.14 -13.91
CA ILE A 187 -3.51 6.42 -12.76
C ILE A 187 -4.63 5.39 -12.70
N GLN A 188 -4.61 4.57 -11.65
CA GLN A 188 -5.66 3.59 -11.35
C GLN A 188 -6.33 3.92 -10.00
N PRO A 189 -7.47 4.62 -9.99
CA PRO A 189 -8.18 4.95 -8.76
C PRO A 189 -9.17 3.86 -8.35
N LEU A 190 -9.18 3.52 -7.06
CA LEU A 190 -10.29 2.86 -6.37
C LEU A 190 -11.07 3.90 -5.57
N ILE A 191 -12.37 4.07 -5.86
CA ILE A 191 -13.21 5.10 -5.21
C ILE A 191 -14.35 4.45 -4.46
N SER A 192 -14.45 4.70 -3.15
CA SER A 192 -15.54 4.20 -2.31
C SER A 192 -16.90 4.78 -2.73
N LYS A 193 -17.87 3.90 -3.00
CA LYS A 193 -19.26 4.28 -3.35
C LYS A 193 -19.96 5.10 -2.27
N SER A 194 -19.61 4.85 -1.01
CA SER A 194 -20.33 5.40 0.15
C SER A 194 -19.69 6.66 0.70
N THR A 195 -18.36 6.74 0.70
CA THR A 195 -17.61 7.87 1.28
C THR A 195 -17.09 8.84 0.23
N GLY A 196 -16.80 8.34 -0.98
CA GLY A 196 -16.04 9.06 -2.00
C GLY A 196 -14.54 9.10 -1.72
N GLU A 197 -14.05 8.27 -0.79
CA GLU A 197 -12.62 8.14 -0.53
C GLU A 197 -11.93 7.54 -1.74
N VAL A 198 -10.82 8.18 -2.13
CA VAL A 198 -9.99 7.77 -3.26
C VAL A 198 -8.69 7.13 -2.77
N LEU A 199 -8.39 5.96 -3.29
CA LEU A 199 -7.10 5.28 -3.16
C LEU A 199 -6.53 5.06 -4.55
N LEU A 200 -5.39 5.67 -4.86
CA LEU A 200 -4.64 5.35 -6.07
C LEU A 200 -3.79 4.11 -5.80
N ILE A 201 -3.94 3.13 -6.68
CA ILE A 201 -3.21 1.85 -6.64
C ILE A 201 -2.25 1.76 -7.84
N ASP A 202 -1.38 0.77 -7.79
CA ASP A 202 -0.45 0.41 -8.88
C ASP A 202 0.54 1.55 -9.24
N MET A 203 1.60 1.69 -8.44
CA MET A 203 2.65 2.70 -8.67
C MET A 203 3.84 2.13 -9.44
N THR A 204 3.60 1.14 -10.29
CA THR A 204 4.64 0.45 -11.08
C THR A 204 5.30 1.34 -12.14
N GLU A 205 4.55 2.28 -12.70
CA GLU A 205 5.02 3.29 -13.67
C GLU A 205 5.34 4.64 -13.01
N ALA A 206 5.28 4.71 -11.68
CA ALA A 206 5.56 5.94 -10.95
C ALA A 206 7.07 6.23 -10.88
N LYS A 207 7.39 7.52 -10.91
CA LYS A 207 8.75 8.04 -10.88
C LYS A 207 8.91 9.14 -9.83
N LEU A 208 9.98 9.04 -9.06
CA LEU A 208 10.48 10.12 -8.22
C LEU A 208 11.37 11.04 -9.05
N LEU A 209 10.94 12.28 -9.21
CA LEU A 209 11.68 13.34 -9.87
C LEU A 209 12.79 13.85 -8.95
N ASN A 210 13.88 14.34 -9.53
CA ASN A 210 14.98 14.88 -8.75
C ASN A 210 14.69 16.36 -8.38
N PRO A 211 14.47 16.69 -7.10
CA PRO A 211 14.14 18.06 -6.70
C PRO A 211 15.32 19.04 -6.81
N ASP A 212 16.55 18.53 -6.77
CA ASP A 212 17.79 19.33 -6.66
C ASP A 212 18.44 19.64 -8.02
N ARG A 213 17.78 19.27 -9.12
CA ARG A 213 18.29 19.49 -10.48
C ARG A 213 17.25 20.20 -11.33
N PHE A 214 17.73 20.84 -12.40
CA PHE A 214 16.87 21.29 -13.49
C PHE A 214 15.97 20.14 -13.95
N ILE A 215 14.69 20.41 -14.15
CA ILE A 215 13.73 19.39 -14.59
C ILE A 215 14.06 19.06 -16.05
N ALA A 216 14.46 17.81 -16.31
CA ALA A 216 14.76 17.38 -17.67
C ALA A 216 13.49 17.42 -18.53
N GLU A 217 13.61 17.71 -19.83
CA GLU A 217 12.45 17.79 -20.73
C GLU A 217 11.57 16.53 -20.71
N GLY A 218 12.18 15.35 -20.57
CA GLY A 218 11.43 14.11 -20.39
C GLY A 218 10.60 14.07 -19.11
N ASP A 219 11.10 14.63 -18.01
CA ASP A 219 10.37 14.74 -16.75
C ASP A 219 9.22 15.75 -16.85
N LYS A 220 9.39 16.83 -17.63
CA LYS A 220 8.30 17.78 -17.92
C LYS A 220 7.13 17.10 -18.62
N LEU A 221 7.43 16.22 -19.59
CA LEU A 221 6.41 15.43 -20.28
C LEU A 221 5.70 14.48 -19.33
N LEU A 222 6.42 13.85 -18.39
CA LEU A 222 5.82 12.98 -17.37
C LEU A 222 4.91 13.74 -16.41
N ILE A 223 5.32 14.94 -15.95
CA ILE A 223 4.47 15.81 -15.13
C ILE A 223 3.19 16.16 -15.86
N ASN A 224 3.30 16.58 -17.14
CA ASN A 224 2.14 16.93 -17.93
C ASN A 224 1.21 15.72 -18.18
N ALA A 225 1.79 14.56 -18.49
CA ALA A 225 1.02 13.31 -18.66
C ALA A 225 0.27 12.94 -17.39
N PHE A 226 0.96 12.93 -16.24
CA PHE A 226 0.36 12.68 -14.92
C PHE A 226 -0.82 13.61 -14.64
N CYS A 227 -0.63 14.92 -14.78
CA CYS A 227 -1.70 15.87 -14.54
C CYS A 227 -2.86 15.71 -15.53
N THR A 228 -2.56 15.45 -16.80
CA THR A 228 -3.59 15.20 -17.82
C THR A 228 -4.40 13.95 -17.51
N GLU A 229 -3.78 12.87 -17.05
CA GLU A 229 -4.48 11.65 -16.64
C GLU A 229 -5.40 11.90 -15.47
N VAL A 230 -4.91 12.56 -14.41
CA VAL A 230 -5.75 12.87 -13.24
C VAL A 230 -6.94 13.76 -13.64
N LEU A 231 -6.69 14.82 -14.42
CA LEU A 231 -7.75 15.73 -14.87
C LEU A 231 -8.74 15.03 -15.81
N GLY A 232 -8.26 14.10 -16.64
CA GLY A 232 -9.11 13.30 -17.53
C GLY A 232 -10.08 12.36 -16.82
N LEU A 233 -9.80 12.01 -15.55
CA LEU A 233 -10.72 11.24 -14.72
C LEU A 233 -11.88 12.08 -14.18
N ILE A 234 -11.76 13.41 -14.19
CA ILE A 234 -12.70 14.34 -13.55
C ILE A 234 -13.67 14.91 -14.59
N PRO A 235 -14.99 14.79 -14.40
CA PRO A 235 -15.97 15.43 -15.26
C PRO A 235 -15.77 16.94 -15.35
N ASP A 236 -15.97 17.51 -16.54
CA ASP A 236 -15.81 18.95 -16.79
C ASP A 236 -16.56 19.83 -15.80
N SER A 237 -17.75 19.40 -15.37
CA SER A 237 -18.59 20.11 -14.39
C SER A 237 -17.99 20.22 -13.00
N LEU A 238 -16.96 19.42 -12.69
CA LEU A 238 -16.27 19.36 -11.40
C LEU A 238 -14.82 19.91 -11.47
N LEU A 239 -14.31 20.24 -12.66
CA LEU A 239 -12.93 20.70 -12.85
C LEU A 239 -12.62 21.97 -12.05
N ASP A 240 -13.52 22.96 -12.03
CA ASP A 240 -13.30 24.21 -11.28
C ASP A 240 -13.12 23.94 -9.78
N LYS A 241 -13.96 23.10 -9.20
CA LYS A 241 -13.89 22.76 -7.77
C LYS A 241 -12.67 21.92 -7.44
N THR A 242 -12.29 21.04 -8.35
CA THR A 242 -11.08 20.23 -8.18
C THR A 242 -9.82 21.08 -8.30
N SER A 243 -9.79 22.03 -9.24
CA SER A 243 -8.72 23.01 -9.41
C SER A 243 -8.55 23.88 -8.17
N GLU A 244 -9.65 24.39 -7.62
CA GLU A 244 -9.66 25.15 -6.36
C GLU A 244 -9.06 24.33 -5.20
N SER A 245 -9.43 23.05 -5.10
CA SER A 245 -8.91 22.12 -4.09
C SER A 245 -7.41 21.85 -4.27
N PHE A 246 -6.97 21.59 -5.50
CA PHE A 246 -5.57 21.37 -5.86
C PHE A 246 -4.69 22.57 -5.46
N LEU A 247 -5.08 23.78 -5.85
CA LEU A 247 -4.32 24.99 -5.54
C LEU A 247 -4.27 25.28 -4.04
N LYS A 248 -5.40 25.07 -3.36
CA LYS A 248 -5.47 25.22 -1.90
C LYS A 248 -4.55 24.25 -1.18
N GLU A 249 -4.48 23.00 -1.66
CA GLU A 249 -3.61 21.98 -1.08
C GLU A 249 -2.14 22.26 -1.34
N LEU A 250 -1.76 22.67 -2.57
CA LEU A 250 -0.40 23.13 -2.85
C LEU A 250 0.01 24.28 -1.93
N HIS A 251 -0.84 25.29 -1.79
CA HIS A 251 -0.56 26.42 -0.91
C HIS A 251 -0.43 25.99 0.57
N ARG A 252 -1.32 25.09 1.03
CA ARG A 252 -1.24 24.51 2.38
C ARG A 252 0.11 23.83 2.60
N ILE A 253 0.57 23.00 1.67
CA ILE A 253 1.87 22.31 1.76
C ILE A 253 3.00 23.34 1.85
N GLU A 254 3.08 24.32 0.94
CA GLU A 254 4.14 25.33 0.95
C GLU A 254 4.18 26.16 2.25
N THR A 255 3.03 26.37 2.88
CA THR A 255 2.91 27.18 4.11
C THR A 255 3.14 26.38 5.39
N GLU A 256 2.68 25.13 5.45
CA GLU A 256 2.77 24.30 6.66
C GLU A 256 4.08 23.52 6.75
N THR A 257 4.59 22.99 5.64
CA THR A 257 5.86 22.22 5.62
C THR A 257 7.06 23.10 5.31
N GLY A 258 6.84 24.26 4.68
CA GLY A 258 7.91 25.14 4.19
C GLY A 258 8.59 24.61 2.91
N GLU A 259 8.11 23.49 2.36
CA GLU A 259 8.61 22.92 1.13
C GLU A 259 8.08 23.71 -0.06
N ARG A 260 8.98 24.34 -0.81
CA ARG A 260 8.60 25.11 -2.00
C ARG A 260 8.49 24.18 -3.18
N ILE A 261 7.38 24.30 -3.92
CA ILE A 261 7.25 23.62 -5.20
C ILE A 261 8.25 24.24 -6.18
N ASN A 262 8.97 23.38 -6.89
CA ASN A 262 9.96 23.79 -7.89
C ASN A 262 9.31 24.75 -8.92
N GLY A 263 9.99 25.86 -9.22
CA GLY A 263 9.47 26.89 -10.12
C GLY A 263 9.18 26.37 -11.53
N GLU A 264 9.99 25.45 -12.05
CA GLU A 264 9.73 24.83 -13.37
C GLU A 264 8.47 23.97 -13.35
N ILE A 265 8.18 23.28 -12.23
CA ILE A 265 6.92 22.55 -12.06
C ILE A 265 5.76 23.54 -12.05
N LYS A 266 5.86 24.67 -11.32
CA LYS A 266 4.82 25.72 -11.33
C LYS A 266 4.56 26.27 -12.73
N GLU A 267 5.58 26.43 -13.57
CA GLU A 267 5.40 26.85 -14.96
C GLU A 267 4.64 25.79 -15.77
N ILE A 268 4.99 24.51 -15.67
CA ILE A 268 4.27 23.42 -16.35
C ILE A 268 2.80 23.39 -15.92
N LEU A 269 2.53 23.57 -14.62
CA LEU A 269 1.17 23.58 -14.11
C LEU A 269 0.33 24.72 -14.70
N ARG A 270 0.92 25.84 -15.12
CA ARG A 270 0.16 26.96 -15.72
C ARG A 270 -0.48 26.62 -17.06
N ASP A 271 0.15 25.72 -17.81
CA ASP A 271 -0.33 25.34 -19.14
C ASP A 271 -1.46 24.30 -19.07
N LEU A 272 -1.77 23.80 -17.86
CA LEU A 272 -2.85 22.86 -17.64
C LEU A 272 -4.21 23.58 -17.55
N PRO A 273 -5.33 22.90 -17.88
CA PRO A 273 -6.68 23.44 -17.76
C PRO A 273 -7.14 23.48 -16.28
N ILE A 274 -6.34 24.08 -15.41
CA ILE A 274 -6.60 24.23 -13.97
C ILE A 274 -7.02 25.67 -13.70
N THR A 275 -8.27 25.85 -13.27
CA THR A 275 -8.81 27.17 -12.96
C THR A 275 -8.06 27.81 -11.78
N GLY A 276 -7.50 29.00 -11.97
CA GLY A 276 -6.82 29.77 -10.92
C GLY A 276 -5.31 29.55 -10.80
N VAL A 277 -4.73 28.70 -11.64
CA VAL A 277 -3.32 28.30 -11.58
C VAL A 277 -2.36 29.47 -11.86
N GLU A 278 -2.85 30.53 -12.50
CA GLU A 278 -2.11 31.78 -12.72
C GLU A 278 -1.67 32.47 -11.41
N LYS A 279 -2.28 32.10 -10.27
CA LYS A 279 -2.01 32.68 -8.95
C LYS A 279 -0.90 31.98 -8.17
N LEU A 280 -0.23 30.97 -8.73
CA LEU A 280 0.85 30.22 -8.05
C LEU A 280 2.19 30.98 -7.93
N LEU A 281 2.28 32.23 -8.41
CA LEU A 281 3.47 33.10 -8.40
C LEU A 281 3.54 34.03 -7.19
#